data_AF-A0A151IPH9-F1
#
_entry.id   AF-A0A151IPH9-F1
#
_cell.length_a   1.000
_cell.length_b   1.000
_cell.length_c   1.000
_cell.angle_alpha   90.00
_cell.angle_beta   90.00
_cell.angle_gamma   90.00
#
_symmetry.space_group_name_H-M   'P 1'
#
loop_
_entity.id
_entity.type
_entity.pdbx_description
1 polymer ?
#
loop_
_entity_poly.entity_id
_entity_poly.type
_entity_poly.pdbx_seq_one_letter_code
_entity_poly.pdbx_strand_id
1 'polypeptide(L)'
;MEPLYLEIRLLRVPKMYKTDRCINLFGHKAHIGKDLRSIPKKIREMFPDLPLYGRICSKCRKEFNATKFDNTELQEMSESSEDDCNPPATKKICPSREEQLEQMLSALKAKYASLDKNDPLRLSILTLAPECWSIRQISTEFGCSEKMARRAKALRILAGVLAMPTSKPGKTLPEATAEKVKSFYEDDIYSRVMPHKNDSVTVMIEEVKEKVQKRLLLCDIKALHTEFKALNPKYPIGLTKFAELRPKSCILAGPKGTHSVCVCITHQNFKNMLDAINVQKITSDLDKPIKDFKDCFSFVTCKTAQATCYLRECQ
;
A
#
# COMPACT_ATOMS: atom_id res chain seq x y z
N MET A 1 -43.67 38.41 -6.68
CA MET A 1 -43.55 37.30 -7.65
C MET A 1 -42.16 36.71 -7.48
N GLU A 2 -42.05 35.72 -6.60
CA GLU A 2 -40.84 34.92 -6.36
C GLU A 2 -41.10 33.51 -6.90
N PRO A 3 -40.14 32.86 -7.59
CA PRO A 3 -40.33 31.52 -8.10
C PRO A 3 -39.99 30.47 -7.04
N LEU A 4 -40.97 29.62 -6.76
CA LEU A 4 -40.89 28.37 -6.01
C LEU A 4 -40.01 27.35 -6.75
N TYR A 5 -38.98 26.82 -6.10
CA TYR A 5 -38.33 25.56 -6.50
C TYR A 5 -38.63 24.47 -5.48
N LEU A 6 -39.20 23.39 -5.99
CA LEU A 6 -39.72 22.23 -5.27
C LEU A 6 -38.64 21.44 -4.52
N GLU A 7 -38.87 21.20 -3.23
CA GLU A 7 -38.27 20.08 -2.49
C GLU A 7 -38.96 18.77 -2.88
N ILE A 8 -38.25 17.87 -3.55
CA ILE A 8 -38.69 16.49 -3.75
C ILE A 8 -38.48 15.73 -2.43
N ARG A 9 -39.52 15.69 -1.59
CA ARG A 9 -39.63 14.75 -0.48
C ARG A 9 -39.81 13.34 -1.04
N LEU A 10 -38.74 12.54 -1.00
CA LEU A 10 -38.81 11.10 -1.25
C LEU A 10 -39.72 10.45 -0.19
N LEU A 11 -40.91 10.03 -0.64
CA LEU A 11 -41.84 9.21 0.14
C LEU A 11 -41.14 7.91 0.56
N ARG A 12 -40.97 7.74 1.87
CA ARG A 12 -40.56 6.47 2.49
C ARG A 12 -41.62 5.41 2.18
N VAL A 13 -41.29 4.49 1.29
CA VAL A 13 -42.02 3.23 1.10
C VAL A 13 -42.07 2.47 2.42
N PRO A 14 -43.23 1.91 2.86
CA PRO A 14 -43.31 1.13 4.08
C PRO A 14 -42.42 -0.13 3.96
N LYS A 15 -41.60 -0.40 4.98
CA LYS A 15 -40.78 -1.62 5.04
C LYS A 15 -41.72 -2.84 5.08
N MET A 16 -41.79 -3.57 3.98
CA MET A 16 -42.33 -4.94 3.96
C MET A 16 -41.62 -5.76 5.05
N TYR A 17 -42.39 -6.45 5.89
CA TYR A 17 -41.89 -7.35 6.93
C TYR A 17 -40.95 -8.37 6.29
N LYS A 18 -39.66 -8.30 6.61
CA LYS A 18 -38.67 -9.28 6.16
C LYS A 18 -38.97 -10.59 6.89
N THR A 19 -39.46 -11.59 6.16
CA THR A 19 -39.45 -12.97 6.65
C THR A 19 -38.00 -13.38 6.93
N ASP A 20 -37.74 -13.85 8.15
CA ASP A 20 -36.39 -14.24 8.54
C ASP A 20 -35.95 -15.46 7.71
N ARG A 21 -34.72 -15.42 7.22
CA ARG A 21 -34.11 -16.49 6.42
C ARG A 21 -33.32 -17.47 7.28
N CYS A 22 -33.28 -17.25 8.60
CA CYS A 22 -32.77 -18.18 9.59
C CYS A 22 -33.87 -19.17 10.00
N ILE A 23 -33.52 -20.44 10.17
CA ILE A 23 -34.46 -21.46 10.67
C ILE A 23 -34.88 -21.20 12.12
N ASN A 24 -34.09 -20.45 12.90
CA ASN A 24 -34.40 -20.09 14.27
C ASN A 24 -34.72 -21.34 15.13
N LEU A 25 -33.70 -22.19 15.34
CA LEU A 25 -33.82 -23.47 16.06
C LEU A 25 -34.51 -23.37 17.42
N PHE A 26 -34.46 -22.20 18.07
CA PHE A 26 -34.99 -21.97 19.41
C PHE A 26 -36.32 -21.19 19.41
N GLY A 27 -36.92 -20.94 18.23
CA GLY A 27 -38.26 -20.35 18.14
C GLY A 27 -38.39 -18.91 18.67
N HIS A 28 -37.28 -18.14 18.71
CA HIS A 28 -37.29 -16.75 19.21
C HIS A 28 -38.28 -15.87 18.44
N LYS A 29 -39.20 -15.20 19.14
CA LYS A 29 -40.15 -14.25 18.53
C LYS A 29 -39.39 -13.05 17.96
N ALA A 30 -39.75 -12.60 16.75
CA ALA A 30 -39.10 -11.50 16.02
C ALA A 30 -37.59 -11.70 15.77
N HIS A 31 -37.15 -12.94 15.57
CA HIS A 31 -35.78 -13.22 15.15
C HIS A 31 -35.47 -12.58 13.78
N ILE A 32 -34.29 -11.99 13.66
CA ILE A 32 -33.72 -11.54 12.39
C ILE A 32 -32.29 -12.05 12.32
N GLY A 33 -32.09 -13.14 11.59
CA GLY A 33 -30.80 -13.76 11.39
C GLY A 33 -29.84 -12.87 10.60
N LYS A 34 -28.73 -12.48 11.24
CA LYS A 34 -27.56 -11.89 10.57
C LYS A 34 -26.49 -12.96 10.35
N ASP A 35 -25.69 -12.81 9.30
CA ASP A 35 -24.57 -13.71 8.95
C ASP A 35 -25.00 -15.17 8.78
N LEU A 36 -25.97 -15.39 7.90
CA LEU A 36 -26.55 -16.70 7.61
C LEU A 36 -25.51 -17.66 7.01
N ARG A 37 -25.33 -18.81 7.65
CA ARG A 37 -24.43 -19.89 7.21
C ARG A 37 -25.19 -21.19 7.02
N SER A 38 -24.62 -22.09 6.23
CA SER A 38 -25.14 -23.46 6.11
C SER A 38 -25.05 -24.18 7.46
N ILE A 39 -26.05 -25.03 7.73
CA ILE A 39 -26.13 -25.79 8.99
C ILE A 39 -24.96 -26.78 9.07
N PRO A 40 -24.16 -26.78 10.14
CA PRO A 40 -23.13 -27.79 10.39
C PRO A 40 -23.71 -29.21 10.48
N LYS A 41 -22.97 -30.24 10.04
CA LYS A 41 -23.42 -31.64 10.07
C LYS A 41 -23.95 -32.08 11.45
N LYS A 42 -23.27 -31.66 12.53
CA LYS A 42 -23.65 -31.93 13.93
C LYS A 42 -25.06 -31.46 14.31
N ILE A 43 -25.55 -30.36 13.73
CA ILE A 43 -26.91 -29.85 14.00
C ILE A 43 -27.94 -30.64 13.18
N ARG A 44 -27.57 -31.09 11.97
CA ARG A 44 -28.43 -31.95 11.13
C ARG A 44 -28.59 -33.36 11.69
N GLU A 45 -27.54 -33.88 12.33
CA GLU A 45 -27.59 -35.17 13.04
C GLU A 45 -28.53 -35.12 14.25
N MET A 46 -28.66 -33.95 14.90
CA MET A 46 -29.48 -33.78 16.11
C MET A 46 -30.94 -33.39 15.79
N PHE A 47 -31.18 -32.83 14.61
CA PHE A 47 -32.51 -32.44 14.13
C PHE A 47 -32.67 -32.87 12.66
N PRO A 48 -33.07 -34.13 12.41
CA PRO A 48 -33.18 -34.69 11.06
C PRO A 48 -34.29 -34.04 10.23
N ASP A 49 -35.28 -33.43 10.88
CA ASP A 49 -36.42 -32.76 10.22
C ASP A 49 -36.08 -31.36 9.66
N LEU A 50 -34.83 -30.92 9.79
CA LEU A 50 -34.39 -29.62 9.27
C LEU A 50 -34.23 -29.65 7.75
N PRO A 51 -34.64 -28.56 7.05
CA PRO A 51 -34.49 -28.49 5.60
C PRO A 51 -33.01 -28.55 5.19
N LEU A 52 -32.70 -29.39 4.19
CA LEU A 52 -31.34 -29.66 3.70
C LEU A 52 -30.54 -28.40 3.32
N TYR A 53 -31.22 -27.37 2.82
CA TYR A 53 -30.64 -26.09 2.40
C TYR A 53 -30.90 -24.94 3.39
N GLY A 54 -31.38 -25.27 4.59
CA GLY A 54 -31.65 -24.30 5.62
C GLY A 54 -30.41 -23.52 6.05
N ARG A 55 -30.59 -22.28 6.51
CA ARG A 55 -29.52 -21.44 7.03
C ARG A 55 -29.73 -21.10 8.50
N ILE A 56 -28.62 -21.01 9.22
CA ILE A 56 -28.56 -20.65 10.64
C ILE A 56 -27.76 -19.36 10.80
N CYS A 57 -28.24 -18.45 11.66
CA CYS A 57 -27.51 -17.24 11.99
C CYS A 57 -26.41 -17.50 13.04
N SER A 58 -25.52 -16.54 13.20
CA SER A 58 -24.42 -16.63 14.18
C SER A 58 -24.91 -16.76 15.62
N LYS A 59 -26.05 -16.14 15.98
CA LYS A 59 -26.63 -16.18 17.33
C LYS A 59 -27.16 -17.58 17.68
N CYS A 60 -28.05 -18.14 16.85
CA CYS A 60 -28.60 -19.49 17.09
C CYS A 60 -27.50 -20.57 17.10
N ARG A 61 -26.43 -20.41 16.32
CA ARG A 61 -25.30 -21.35 16.36
C ARG A 61 -24.53 -21.30 17.68
N LYS A 62 -24.32 -20.09 18.21
CA LYS A 62 -23.62 -19.91 19.50
C LYS A 62 -24.46 -20.47 20.65
N GLU A 63 -25.76 -20.23 20.61
CA GLU A 63 -26.72 -20.74 21.58
C GLU A 63 -26.75 -22.28 21.60
N PHE A 64 -26.78 -22.93 20.42
CA PHE A 64 -26.65 -24.39 20.32
C PHE A 64 -25.35 -24.95 20.91
N ASN A 65 -24.23 -24.25 20.71
CA ASN A 65 -22.96 -24.68 21.27
C ASN A 65 -22.89 -24.46 22.79
N ALA A 66 -23.59 -23.45 23.31
CA ALA A 66 -23.67 -23.15 24.75
C ALA A 66 -24.55 -24.17 25.47
N THR A 67 -25.70 -24.56 24.91
CA THR A 67 -26.59 -25.59 25.49
C THR A 67 -25.95 -26.97 25.60
N LYS A 68 -24.88 -27.25 24.83
CA LYS A 68 -24.12 -28.50 24.97
C LYS A 68 -23.14 -28.51 26.14
N PHE A 69 -22.76 -27.35 26.67
CA PHE A 69 -21.87 -27.26 27.82
C PHE A 69 -22.61 -27.54 29.13
N ASP A 70 -23.91 -27.24 29.23
CA ASP A 70 -24.69 -27.41 30.47
C ASP A 70 -25.24 -28.84 30.69
N ASN A 71 -25.33 -29.69 29.66
CA ASN A 71 -25.89 -31.04 29.78
C ASN A 71 -24.84 -32.14 30.05
N THR A 72 -23.61 -31.79 30.45
CA THR A 72 -22.53 -32.77 30.73
C THR A 72 -22.10 -32.80 32.20
N GLU A 73 -22.92 -32.26 33.13
CA GLU A 73 -22.60 -32.22 34.58
C GLU A 73 -23.50 -33.08 35.47
N LEU A 74 -24.44 -33.88 34.95
CA LEU A 74 -25.26 -34.77 35.79
C LEU A 74 -25.48 -36.14 35.15
N GLN A 75 -24.54 -37.06 35.42
CA GLN A 75 -24.77 -38.46 35.86
C GLN A 75 -23.49 -39.28 35.69
N GLU A 76 -22.70 -39.38 36.76
CA GLU A 76 -21.90 -40.58 37.02
C GLU A 76 -22.75 -41.58 37.84
N MET A 77 -22.45 -42.87 37.64
CA MET A 77 -22.88 -44.07 38.37
C MET A 77 -24.17 -44.79 37.92
N SER A 78 -24.00 -45.85 37.11
CA SER A 78 -24.25 -47.26 37.54
C SER A 78 -23.92 -48.27 36.42
N GLU A 79 -23.44 -49.44 36.83
CA GLU A 79 -22.90 -50.56 36.05
C GLU A 79 -23.85 -51.28 35.07
N SER A 80 -23.17 -52.01 34.16
CA SER A 80 -23.50 -53.31 33.53
C SER A 80 -24.18 -53.38 32.14
N SER A 81 -23.36 -53.93 31.23
CA SER A 81 -23.61 -54.96 30.20
C SER A 81 -24.12 -54.60 28.79
N GLU A 82 -23.32 -55.12 27.84
CA GLU A 82 -23.54 -55.51 26.43
C GLU A 82 -23.14 -54.54 25.29
N ASP A 83 -22.01 -54.94 24.68
CA ASP A 83 -21.54 -54.84 23.29
C ASP A 83 -22.25 -53.91 22.28
N ASP A 84 -21.48 -53.02 21.62
CA ASP A 84 -20.97 -53.27 20.26
C ASP A 84 -19.95 -52.19 19.81
N CYS A 85 -19.06 -52.61 18.91
CA CYS A 85 -17.81 -52.06 18.39
C CYS A 85 -17.63 -50.53 18.22
N ASN A 86 -16.57 -49.98 18.82
CA ASN A 86 -15.79 -48.87 18.24
C ASN A 86 -14.29 -48.99 18.61
N PRO A 87 -13.36 -48.66 17.69
CA PRO A 87 -11.92 -48.88 17.87
C PRO A 87 -11.36 -47.98 18.99
N PRO A 88 -10.27 -48.38 19.67
CA PRO A 88 -9.85 -47.74 20.91
C PRO A 88 -9.44 -46.29 20.62
N ALA A 89 -10.21 -45.35 21.18
CA ALA A 89 -9.77 -43.99 21.38
C ALA A 89 -8.53 -44.08 22.28
N THR A 90 -7.35 -43.94 21.67
CA THR A 90 -6.12 -43.74 22.41
C THR A 90 -6.34 -42.55 23.33
N LYS A 91 -6.47 -42.83 24.64
CA LYS A 91 -6.45 -41.80 25.67
C LYS A 91 -5.21 -40.96 25.37
N LYS A 92 -5.39 -39.73 24.88
CA LYS A 92 -4.30 -38.77 24.82
C LYS A 92 -3.86 -38.58 26.26
N ILE A 93 -2.79 -39.27 26.62
CA ILE A 93 -2.07 -39.05 27.86
C ILE A 93 -1.77 -37.56 27.85
N CYS A 94 -2.36 -36.81 28.79
CA CYS A 94 -2.06 -35.41 28.95
C CYS A 94 -0.65 -35.36 29.56
N PRO A 95 0.37 -34.94 28.80
CA PRO A 95 1.74 -34.91 29.32
C PRO A 95 1.81 -34.00 30.54
N SER A 96 2.79 -34.24 31.41
CA SER A 96 2.98 -33.40 32.59
C SER A 96 3.19 -31.93 32.18
N ARG A 97 2.90 -30.98 33.09
CA ARG A 97 3.11 -29.54 32.81
C ARG A 97 4.54 -29.25 32.35
N GLU A 98 5.51 -29.98 32.89
CA GLU A 98 6.94 -29.86 32.55
C GLU A 98 7.20 -30.31 31.11
N GLU A 99 6.71 -31.49 30.72
CA GLU A 99 6.81 -32.02 29.35
C GLU A 99 6.14 -31.08 28.34
N GLN A 100 5.00 -30.49 28.70
CA GLN A 100 4.32 -29.49 27.84
C GLN A 100 5.19 -28.25 27.61
N LEU A 101 5.87 -27.76 28.64
CA LEU A 101 6.76 -26.60 28.53
C LEU A 101 8.02 -26.93 27.73
N GLU A 102 8.59 -28.12 27.89
CA GLU A 102 9.71 -28.59 27.08
C GLU A 102 9.32 -28.76 25.60
N GLN A 103 8.09 -29.23 25.34
CA GLN A 103 7.55 -29.31 23.99
C GLN A 103 7.39 -27.92 23.36
N MET A 104 6.89 -26.93 24.12
CA MET A 104 6.82 -25.55 23.64
C MET A 104 8.21 -24.96 23.37
N LEU A 105 9.18 -25.21 24.26
CA LEU A 105 10.54 -24.71 24.13
C LEU A 105 11.28 -25.33 22.95
N SER A 106 11.11 -26.64 22.73
CA SER A 106 11.68 -27.33 21.57
C SER A 106 11.07 -26.85 20.25
N ALA A 107 9.76 -26.58 20.20
CA ALA A 107 9.11 -25.99 19.04
C ALA A 107 9.66 -24.59 18.71
N LEU A 108 9.93 -23.77 19.74
CA LEU A 108 10.56 -22.45 19.57
C LEU A 108 12.00 -22.56 19.05
N LYS A 109 12.77 -23.52 19.56
CA LYS A 109 14.14 -23.80 19.07
C LYS A 109 14.14 -24.25 17.61
N ALA A 110 13.22 -25.16 17.24
CA ALA A 110 13.06 -25.60 15.85
C ALA A 110 12.71 -24.43 14.92
N LYS A 111 11.77 -23.57 15.33
CA LYS A 111 11.42 -22.36 14.59
C LYS A 111 12.58 -21.37 14.50
N TYR A 112 13.38 -21.22 15.56
CA TYR A 112 14.56 -20.35 15.51
C TYR A 112 15.64 -20.87 14.55
N ALA A 113 15.82 -22.20 14.49
CA ALA A 113 16.79 -22.85 13.61
C ALA A 113 16.38 -22.77 12.12
N SER A 114 15.08 -22.80 11.83
CA SER A 114 14.57 -22.71 10.45
C SER A 114 14.65 -21.30 9.84
N LEU A 115 14.92 -20.26 10.63
CA LEU A 115 14.95 -18.86 10.16
C LEU A 115 16.34 -18.43 9.68
N ASP A 116 16.36 -17.50 8.74
CA ASP A 116 17.60 -16.90 8.21
C ASP A 116 18.34 -16.07 9.27
N LYS A 117 19.67 -15.95 9.15
CA LYS A 117 20.53 -15.24 10.14
C LYS A 117 20.11 -13.79 10.41
N ASN A 118 19.52 -13.12 9.43
CA ASN A 118 19.12 -11.70 9.52
C ASN A 118 17.62 -11.50 9.77
N ASP A 119 16.84 -12.57 9.96
CA ASP A 119 15.40 -12.45 10.16
C ASP A 119 15.07 -11.76 11.51
N PRO A 120 14.27 -10.68 11.52
CA PRO A 120 13.86 -10.00 12.75
C PRO A 120 13.14 -10.90 13.75
N LEU A 121 12.46 -11.96 13.27
CA LEU A 121 11.75 -12.92 14.11
C LEU A 121 12.69 -13.71 15.02
N ARG A 122 13.95 -13.89 14.64
CA ARG A 122 14.95 -14.56 15.51
C ARG A 122 15.15 -13.80 16.80
N LEU A 123 15.23 -12.48 16.73
CA LEU A 123 15.38 -11.64 17.92
C LEU A 123 14.10 -11.64 18.76
N SER A 124 12.93 -11.63 18.10
CA SER A 124 11.63 -11.70 18.78
C SER A 124 11.45 -13.01 19.55
N ILE A 125 11.81 -14.16 18.96
CA ILE A 125 11.73 -15.47 19.65
C ILE A 125 12.60 -15.48 20.92
N LEU A 126 13.80 -14.90 20.86
CA LEU A 126 14.70 -14.84 22.02
C LEU A 126 14.13 -13.99 23.18
N THR A 127 13.17 -13.10 22.93
CA THR A 127 12.49 -12.35 24.01
C THR A 127 11.58 -13.21 24.87
N LEU A 128 11.18 -14.42 24.40
CA LEU A 128 10.37 -15.37 25.15
C LEU A 128 11.16 -16.09 26.25
N ALA A 129 12.49 -16.04 26.22
CA ALA A 129 13.33 -16.72 27.21
C ALA A 129 12.97 -16.29 28.65
N PRO A 130 12.95 -17.21 29.62
CA PRO A 130 12.69 -16.88 31.03
C PRO A 130 13.61 -15.78 31.57
N GLU A 131 13.10 -14.95 32.48
CA GLU A 131 13.84 -13.82 33.04
C GLU A 131 15.06 -14.25 33.87
N CYS A 132 14.94 -15.41 34.51
CA CYS A 132 15.99 -16.03 35.31
C CYS A 132 17.19 -16.51 34.48
N TRP A 133 17.06 -16.66 33.15
CA TRP A 133 18.16 -17.15 32.32
C TRP A 133 19.23 -16.09 32.13
N SER A 134 20.50 -16.44 32.34
CA SER A 134 21.64 -15.60 31.98
C SER A 134 21.79 -15.45 30.47
N ILE A 135 22.56 -14.45 30.02
CA ILE A 135 22.87 -14.24 28.59
C ILE A 135 23.54 -15.49 27.99
N ARG A 136 24.40 -16.16 28.77
CA ARG A 136 25.07 -17.40 28.38
C ARG A 136 24.09 -18.54 28.21
N GLN A 137 23.16 -18.73 29.16
CA GLN A 137 22.12 -19.77 29.06
C GLN A 137 21.25 -19.58 27.81
N ILE A 138 20.81 -18.35 27.52
CA ILE A 138 20.03 -18.07 26.29
C ILE A 138 20.86 -18.40 25.04
N SER A 139 22.15 -18.06 25.05
CA SER A 139 23.08 -18.32 23.96
C SER A 139 23.27 -19.82 23.71
N THR A 140 23.47 -20.61 24.77
CA THR A 140 23.66 -22.06 24.67
C THR A 140 22.37 -22.77 24.27
N GLU A 141 21.23 -22.40 24.85
CA GLU A 141 19.94 -23.05 24.60
C GLU A 141 19.42 -22.84 23.18
N PHE A 142 19.59 -21.63 22.63
CA PHE A 142 19.14 -21.29 21.26
C PHE A 142 20.26 -21.33 20.22
N GLY A 143 21.51 -21.64 20.60
CA GLY A 143 22.66 -21.61 19.68
C GLY A 143 22.89 -20.23 19.05
N CYS A 144 22.66 -19.16 19.80
CA CYS A 144 22.73 -17.78 19.32
C CYS A 144 23.98 -17.05 19.85
N SER A 145 24.42 -15.96 19.21
CA SER A 145 25.53 -15.17 19.75
C SER A 145 25.13 -14.41 21.02
N GLU A 146 26.05 -14.26 21.98
CA GLU A 146 25.79 -13.51 23.21
C GLU A 146 25.30 -12.08 22.95
N LYS A 147 25.75 -11.46 21.84
CA LYS A 147 25.30 -10.12 21.41
C LYS A 147 23.81 -10.12 21.09
N MET A 148 23.28 -11.16 20.45
CA MET A 148 21.84 -11.28 20.15
C MET A 148 21.03 -11.56 21.41
N ALA A 149 21.51 -12.43 22.30
CA ALA A 149 20.87 -12.68 23.59
C ALA A 149 20.79 -11.40 24.45
N ARG A 150 21.88 -10.61 24.50
CA ARG A 150 21.90 -9.30 25.19
C ARG A 150 20.89 -8.33 24.58
N ARG A 151 20.84 -8.25 23.24
CA ARG A 151 19.89 -7.39 22.52
C ARG A 151 18.43 -7.83 22.75
N ALA A 152 18.15 -9.13 22.78
CA ALA A 152 16.82 -9.66 23.03
C ALA A 152 16.33 -9.34 24.45
N LYS A 153 17.19 -9.50 25.47
CA LYS A 153 16.88 -9.07 26.83
C LYS A 153 16.58 -7.57 26.92
N ALA A 154 17.42 -6.72 26.31
CA ALA A 154 17.17 -5.28 26.28
C ALA A 154 15.85 -4.94 25.56
N LEU A 155 15.55 -5.62 24.45
CA LEU A 155 14.29 -5.45 23.72
C LEU A 155 13.08 -5.86 24.55
N ARG A 156 13.18 -6.97 25.30
CA ARG A 156 12.13 -7.43 26.21
C ARG A 156 11.83 -6.42 27.31
N ILE A 157 12.86 -5.80 27.89
CA ILE A 157 12.71 -4.77 28.93
C ILE A 157 12.01 -3.53 28.35
N LEU A 158 12.36 -3.12 27.13
CA LEU A 158 11.82 -1.91 26.51
C LEU A 158 10.40 -2.09 25.94
N ALA A 159 10.11 -3.23 25.31
CA ALA A 159 8.90 -3.43 24.49
C ALA A 159 8.13 -4.73 24.81
N GLY A 160 8.58 -5.52 25.78
CA GLY A 160 7.90 -6.73 26.22
C GLY A 160 8.22 -8.00 25.41
N VAL A 161 7.43 -9.04 25.69
CA VAL A 161 7.55 -10.36 25.06
C VAL A 161 7.04 -10.31 23.62
N LEU A 162 7.74 -11.01 22.71
CA LEU A 162 7.50 -11.00 21.26
C LEU A 162 7.72 -9.63 20.57
N ALA A 163 8.44 -8.72 21.22
CA ALA A 163 8.79 -7.44 20.62
C ALA A 163 9.54 -7.61 19.30
N MET A 164 9.13 -6.84 18.29
CA MET A 164 9.80 -6.82 17.00
C MET A 164 10.95 -5.80 17.01
N PRO A 165 12.13 -6.13 16.48
CA PRO A 165 13.18 -5.14 16.32
C PRO A 165 12.72 -4.06 15.36
N THR A 166 12.67 -2.81 15.82
CA THR A 166 12.52 -1.67 14.93
C THR A 166 13.82 -1.50 14.14
N SER A 167 13.70 -1.16 12.86
CA SER A 167 14.87 -0.75 12.07
C SER A 167 15.45 0.49 12.71
N LYS A 168 16.77 0.55 12.87
CA LYS A 168 17.42 1.75 13.41
C LYS A 168 17.08 2.91 12.48
N PRO A 169 16.47 4.00 12.97
CA PRO A 169 16.24 5.16 12.14
C PRO A 169 17.59 5.61 11.59
N GLY A 170 17.65 5.85 10.27
CA GLY A 170 18.83 6.43 9.65
C GLY A 170 19.11 7.83 10.19
N LYS A 171 20.25 8.41 9.82
CA LYS A 171 20.53 9.82 10.13
C LYS A 171 19.40 10.67 9.55
N THR A 172 18.68 11.37 10.43
CA THR A 172 17.67 12.34 10.04
C THR A 172 18.35 13.56 9.44
N LEU A 173 17.83 14.07 8.33
CA LEU A 173 18.30 15.33 7.77
C LEU A 173 17.76 16.49 8.62
N PRO A 174 18.55 17.55 8.83
CA PRO A 174 18.05 18.77 9.47
C PRO A 174 16.87 19.34 8.68
N GLU A 175 15.85 19.81 9.40
CA GLU A 175 14.64 20.39 8.80
C GLU A 175 14.95 21.62 7.93
N ALA A 176 15.88 22.47 8.37
CA ALA A 176 16.37 23.60 7.59
C ALA A 176 16.93 23.19 6.21
N THR A 177 17.57 22.01 6.12
CA THR A 177 18.05 21.49 4.83
C THR A 177 16.88 21.07 3.95
N ALA A 178 15.85 20.46 4.53
CA ALA A 178 14.68 20.00 3.79
C ALA A 178 13.87 21.17 3.22
N GLU A 179 13.68 22.24 4.00
CA GLU A 179 13.05 23.47 3.54
C GLU A 179 13.83 24.13 2.40
N LYS A 180 15.17 24.20 2.53
CA LYS A 180 16.01 24.76 1.47
C LYS A 180 15.94 23.96 0.17
N VAL A 181 15.82 22.64 0.26
CA VAL A 181 15.62 21.78 -0.91
C VAL A 181 14.25 22.02 -1.54
N LYS A 182 13.19 22.17 -0.73
CA LYS A 182 11.85 22.49 -1.25
C LYS A 182 11.82 23.84 -1.95
N SER A 183 12.39 24.89 -1.34
CA SER A 183 12.48 26.21 -1.96
C SER A 183 13.23 26.14 -3.29
N PHE A 184 14.33 25.38 -3.34
CA PHE A 184 15.11 25.20 -4.57
C PHE A 184 14.33 24.54 -5.71
N TYR A 185 13.40 23.63 -5.38
CA TYR A 185 12.50 23.02 -6.36
C TYR A 185 11.38 23.95 -6.83
N GLU A 186 11.05 24.98 -6.06
CA GLU A 186 10.02 25.98 -6.36
C GLU A 186 10.57 27.20 -7.10
N ASP A 187 11.89 27.37 -7.15
CA ASP A 187 12.55 28.43 -7.89
C ASP A 187 12.16 28.39 -9.38
N ASP A 188 11.79 29.57 -9.92
CA ASP A 188 11.35 29.74 -11.32
C ASP A 188 12.48 29.51 -12.34
N ILE A 189 13.74 29.49 -11.87
CA ILE A 189 14.92 29.18 -12.68
C ILE A 189 14.92 27.69 -13.07
N TYR A 190 14.57 26.81 -12.14
CA TYR A 190 14.68 25.36 -12.30
C TYR A 190 13.33 24.68 -12.55
N SER A 191 12.24 25.38 -12.27
CA SER A 191 10.87 24.87 -12.41
C SER A 191 9.95 25.94 -13.00
N ARG A 192 8.91 25.54 -13.74
CA ARG A 192 7.88 26.47 -14.24
C ARG A 192 6.48 26.00 -13.88
N VAL A 193 5.62 26.93 -13.49
CA VAL A 193 4.20 26.63 -13.25
C VAL A 193 3.52 26.23 -14.57
N MET A 194 2.77 25.12 -14.54
CA MET A 194 1.98 24.67 -15.69
C MET A 194 0.75 25.57 -15.84
N PRO A 195 0.49 26.16 -17.02
CA PRO A 195 -0.55 27.19 -17.17
C PRO A 195 -1.99 26.65 -17.07
N HIS A 196 -2.20 25.34 -17.24
CA HIS A 196 -3.53 24.76 -17.36
C HIS A 196 -4.22 24.54 -16.00
N LYS A 197 -5.52 24.88 -15.89
CA LYS A 197 -6.30 24.73 -14.65
C LYS A 197 -6.40 23.27 -14.17
N ASN A 198 -6.36 22.31 -15.10
CA ASN A 198 -6.41 20.89 -14.76
C ASN A 198 -5.05 20.35 -14.31
N ASP A 199 -3.97 21.11 -14.52
CA ASP A 199 -2.63 20.75 -14.06
C ASP A 199 -2.43 21.14 -12.59
N SER A 200 -3.20 20.49 -11.74
CA SER A 200 -3.19 20.68 -10.29
C SER A 200 -3.08 19.34 -9.57
N VAL A 201 -2.49 19.38 -8.37
CA VAL A 201 -2.28 18.24 -7.48
C VAL A 201 -2.83 18.60 -6.12
N THR A 202 -3.65 17.70 -5.56
CA THR A 202 -4.10 17.84 -4.17
C THR A 202 -2.99 17.37 -3.24
N VAL A 203 -2.47 18.27 -2.42
CA VAL A 203 -1.46 18.00 -1.39
C VAL A 203 -2.12 18.17 -0.03
N MET A 204 -1.76 17.32 0.94
CA MET A 204 -2.17 17.54 2.32
C MET A 204 -1.10 18.37 3.03
N ILE A 205 -1.46 19.58 3.42
CA ILE A 205 -0.63 20.49 4.20
C ILE A 205 -1.37 20.66 5.52
N GLU A 206 -0.72 20.32 6.64
CA GLU A 206 -1.28 20.53 7.99
C GLU A 206 -2.71 19.97 8.16
N GLU A 207 -2.94 18.75 7.69
CA GLU A 207 -4.24 18.03 7.72
C GLU A 207 -5.34 18.60 6.82
N VAL A 208 -5.08 19.70 6.11
CA VAL A 208 -5.98 20.30 5.13
C VAL A 208 -5.59 19.87 3.71
N LYS A 209 -6.59 19.53 2.89
CA LYS A 209 -6.39 19.18 1.48
C LYS A 209 -6.41 20.45 0.63
N GLU A 210 -5.24 20.86 0.18
CA GLU A 210 -5.10 22.03 -0.70
C GLU A 210 -4.75 21.61 -2.13
N LYS A 211 -5.27 22.37 -3.10
CA LYS A 211 -5.08 22.11 -4.52
C LYS A 211 -3.99 23.03 -5.06
N VAL A 212 -2.79 22.49 -5.23
CA VAL A 212 -1.60 23.23 -5.68
C VAL A 212 -1.38 23.01 -7.17
N GLN A 213 -0.93 24.04 -7.89
CA GLN A 213 -0.62 23.93 -9.33
C GLN A 213 0.66 23.13 -9.56
N LYS A 214 0.68 22.32 -10.63
CA LYS A 214 1.86 21.54 -11.01
C LYS A 214 2.96 22.48 -11.49
N ARG A 215 4.19 22.15 -11.13
CA ARG A 215 5.40 22.78 -11.63
C ARG A 215 6.20 21.77 -12.45
N LEU A 216 6.59 22.13 -13.66
CA LEU A 216 7.43 21.33 -14.53
C LEU A 216 8.91 21.66 -14.25
N LEU A 217 9.69 20.64 -13.92
CA LEU A 217 11.14 20.77 -13.78
C LEU A 217 11.79 20.86 -15.16
N LEU A 218 12.65 21.86 -15.33
CA LEU A 218 13.34 22.13 -16.59
C LEU A 218 14.59 21.25 -16.79
N CYS A 219 15.10 20.65 -15.72
CA CYS A 219 16.31 19.85 -15.70
C CYS A 219 16.10 18.48 -15.03
N ASP A 220 16.99 17.54 -15.33
CA ASP A 220 17.04 16.25 -14.66
C ASP A 220 17.41 16.39 -13.18
N ILE A 221 16.91 15.46 -12.35
CA ILE A 221 17.19 15.44 -10.90
C ILE A 221 18.71 15.44 -10.62
N LYS A 222 19.50 14.76 -11.46
CA LYS A 222 20.97 14.69 -11.29
C LYS A 222 21.65 16.04 -11.54
N ALA A 223 21.23 16.75 -12.59
CA ALA A 223 21.77 18.07 -12.91
C ALA A 223 21.38 19.07 -11.82
N LEU A 224 20.11 19.07 -11.44
CA LEU A 224 19.55 19.95 -10.41
C LEU A 224 20.22 19.70 -9.03
N HIS A 225 20.54 18.45 -8.69
CA HIS A 225 21.32 18.13 -7.48
C HIS A 225 22.76 18.67 -7.52
N THR A 226 23.38 18.65 -8.68
CA THR A 226 24.75 19.15 -8.88
C THR A 226 24.80 20.67 -8.70
N GLU A 227 23.82 21.38 -9.27
CA GLU A 227 23.65 22.83 -9.10
C GLU A 227 23.31 23.19 -7.65
N PHE A 228 22.43 22.43 -7.00
CA PHE A 228 22.10 22.63 -5.59
C PHE A 228 23.35 22.55 -4.71
N LYS A 229 24.21 21.55 -4.93
CA LYS A 229 25.48 21.39 -4.20
C LYS A 229 26.47 22.53 -4.47
N ALA A 230 26.52 23.02 -5.71
CA ALA A 230 27.40 24.14 -6.08
C ALA A 230 26.97 25.43 -5.38
N LEU A 231 25.66 25.70 -5.31
CA LEU A 231 25.11 26.90 -4.68
C LEU A 231 25.07 26.82 -3.15
N ASN A 232 24.90 25.62 -2.60
CA ASN A 232 24.66 25.41 -1.17
C ASN A 232 25.65 24.38 -0.58
N PRO A 233 26.97 24.66 -0.56
CA PRO A 233 27.97 23.73 -0.04
C PRO A 233 27.81 23.44 1.46
N LYS A 234 27.13 24.34 2.19
CA LYS A 234 26.82 24.20 3.62
C LYS A 234 25.83 23.07 3.93
N TYR A 235 25.05 22.62 2.95
CA TYR A 235 23.97 21.65 3.14
C TYR A 235 24.26 20.34 2.39
N PRO A 236 25.05 19.42 2.96
CA PRO A 236 25.38 18.17 2.32
C PRO A 236 24.15 17.26 2.23
N ILE A 237 23.76 16.91 0.99
CA ILE A 237 22.66 15.98 0.74
C ILE A 237 23.03 14.96 -0.35
N GLY A 238 22.62 13.70 -0.14
CA GLY A 238 22.74 12.63 -1.13
C GLY A 238 21.64 12.69 -2.18
N LEU A 239 21.92 12.19 -3.40
CA LEU A 239 21.00 12.24 -4.53
C LEU A 239 19.65 11.56 -4.23
N THR A 240 19.68 10.39 -3.60
CA THR A 240 18.46 9.64 -3.27
C THR A 240 17.54 10.45 -2.38
N LYS A 241 18.08 11.06 -1.30
CA LYS A 241 17.25 11.83 -0.40
C LYS A 241 16.84 13.19 -0.98
N PHE A 242 17.67 13.78 -1.82
CA PHE A 242 17.29 14.96 -2.59
C PHE A 242 16.06 14.67 -3.47
N ALA A 243 16.06 13.55 -4.18
CA ALA A 243 14.93 13.10 -4.99
C ALA A 243 13.68 12.78 -4.17
N GLU A 244 13.84 12.21 -2.98
CA GLU A 244 12.72 11.94 -2.05
C GLU A 244 12.09 13.21 -1.48
N LEU A 245 12.87 14.28 -1.27
CA LEU A 245 12.39 15.55 -0.74
C LEU A 245 11.67 16.42 -1.77
N ARG A 246 11.62 15.98 -3.03
CA ARG A 246 10.93 16.68 -4.11
C ARG A 246 9.44 16.87 -3.77
N PRO A 247 8.91 18.10 -3.80
CA PRO A 247 7.48 18.35 -3.65
C PRO A 247 6.65 17.59 -4.68
N LYS A 248 5.47 17.11 -4.28
CA LYS A 248 4.55 16.38 -5.19
C LYS A 248 4.03 17.24 -6.35
N SER A 249 4.05 18.56 -6.20
CA SER A 249 3.72 19.54 -7.24
C SER A 249 4.78 19.59 -8.35
N CYS A 250 6.05 19.26 -8.06
CA CYS A 250 7.15 19.31 -9.02
C CYS A 250 7.29 18.00 -9.82
N ILE A 251 7.06 18.07 -11.13
CA ILE A 251 7.00 16.93 -12.05
C ILE A 251 8.14 17.03 -13.05
N LEU A 252 8.73 15.88 -13.42
CA LEU A 252 9.74 15.81 -14.47
C LEU A 252 9.10 15.89 -15.85
N ALA A 253 9.84 16.41 -16.84
CA ALA A 253 9.47 16.24 -18.24
C ALA A 253 9.54 14.75 -18.61
N GLY A 254 8.39 14.14 -18.91
CA GLY A 254 8.31 12.68 -19.09
C GLY A 254 6.89 12.11 -19.22
N PRO A 255 5.91 12.44 -18.35
CA PRO A 255 4.54 12.01 -18.54
C PRO A 255 3.85 12.80 -19.66
N LYS A 256 2.86 12.18 -20.33
CA LYS A 256 2.07 12.79 -21.42
C LYS A 256 1.57 14.18 -20.99
N GLY A 257 1.92 15.21 -21.76
CA GLY A 257 1.52 16.61 -21.53
C GLY A 257 2.60 17.57 -21.02
N THR A 258 3.85 17.11 -20.85
CA THR A 258 4.95 17.92 -20.26
C THR A 258 5.89 18.60 -21.26
N HIS A 259 5.73 18.40 -22.57
CA HIS A 259 6.57 19.03 -23.59
C HIS A 259 5.76 20.04 -24.41
N SER A 260 6.19 21.30 -24.43
CA SER A 260 5.69 22.37 -25.31
C SER A 260 6.28 22.28 -26.73
N VAL A 261 6.45 21.06 -27.25
CA VAL A 261 6.85 20.82 -28.63
C VAL A 261 5.62 20.29 -29.35
N CYS A 262 5.20 20.90 -30.47
CA CYS A 262 4.17 20.29 -31.31
C CYS A 262 4.77 19.04 -31.96
N VAL A 263 4.51 17.89 -31.33
CA VAL A 263 4.67 16.55 -31.92
C VAL A 263 3.43 16.14 -32.72
N CYS A 264 2.55 17.10 -33.03
CA CYS A 264 1.40 16.88 -33.87
C CYS A 264 1.83 16.31 -35.22
N ILE A 265 1.04 15.38 -35.75
CA ILE A 265 1.32 14.66 -37.00
C ILE A 265 1.70 15.64 -38.12
N THR A 266 1.04 16.80 -38.19
CA THR A 266 1.32 17.83 -39.19
C THR A 266 2.73 18.42 -39.09
N HIS A 267 3.18 18.85 -37.90
CA HIS A 267 4.51 19.45 -37.76
C HIS A 267 5.65 18.42 -37.66
N GLN A 268 5.38 17.25 -37.07
CA GLN A 268 6.39 16.20 -36.95
C GLN A 268 6.58 15.42 -38.26
N ASN A 269 5.49 15.11 -39.00
CA ASN A 269 5.64 14.46 -40.31
C ASN A 269 6.34 15.36 -41.31
N PHE A 270 6.08 16.68 -41.28
CA PHE A 270 6.79 17.61 -42.16
C PHE A 270 8.31 17.57 -41.92
N LYS A 271 8.75 17.62 -40.65
CA LYS A 271 10.17 17.46 -40.30
C LYS A 271 10.71 16.09 -40.75
N ASN A 272 10.00 15.02 -40.45
CA ASN A 272 10.42 13.66 -40.82
C ASN A 272 10.50 13.45 -42.35
N MET A 273 9.60 14.06 -43.12
CA MET A 273 9.62 13.97 -44.59
C MET A 273 10.84 14.70 -45.18
N LEU A 274 11.18 15.88 -44.65
CA LEU A 274 12.38 16.60 -45.07
C LEU A 274 13.66 15.83 -44.71
N ASP A 275 13.71 15.23 -43.52
CA ASP A 275 14.85 14.41 -43.11
C ASP A 275 14.98 13.14 -43.98
N ALA A 276 13.88 12.48 -44.30
CA ALA A 276 13.85 11.25 -45.11
C ALA A 276 14.27 11.49 -46.58
N ILE A 277 13.86 12.62 -47.14
CA ILE A 277 14.27 13.06 -48.49
C ILE A 277 15.76 13.45 -48.50
N ASN A 278 16.33 13.74 -47.33
CA ASN A 278 17.71 14.19 -47.16
C ASN A 278 17.99 15.39 -48.08
N VAL A 279 17.18 16.43 -47.91
CA VAL A 279 17.14 17.63 -48.77
C VAL A 279 18.54 18.25 -48.96
N GLN A 280 19.44 18.06 -47.99
CA GLN A 280 20.85 18.43 -48.05
C GLN A 280 21.60 17.84 -49.25
N LYS A 281 21.34 16.57 -49.59
CA LYS A 281 21.98 15.88 -50.71
C LYS A 281 21.37 16.27 -52.06
N ILE A 282 20.09 16.62 -52.09
CA ILE A 282 19.39 16.98 -53.33
C ILE A 282 19.64 18.44 -53.69
N THR A 283 19.86 19.29 -52.69
CA THR A 283 20.12 20.72 -52.87
C THR A 283 21.60 21.07 -52.80
N SER A 284 22.50 20.07 -52.88
CA SER A 284 23.96 20.28 -52.85
C SER A 284 24.46 21.16 -53.99
N ASP A 285 23.76 21.13 -55.12
CA ASP A 285 24.19 21.77 -56.36
C ASP A 285 23.58 23.17 -56.54
N LEU A 286 22.74 23.61 -55.61
CA LEU A 286 22.17 24.96 -55.58
C LEU A 286 23.12 25.91 -54.85
N ASP A 287 23.17 27.17 -55.29
CA ASP A 287 23.93 28.25 -54.65
C ASP A 287 23.59 28.43 -53.15
N LYS A 288 22.41 27.92 -52.72
CA LYS A 288 21.96 27.88 -51.33
C LYS A 288 21.38 26.51 -50.97
N PRO A 289 22.18 25.60 -50.36
CA PRO A 289 21.71 24.29 -49.94
C PRO A 289 20.80 24.39 -48.71
N ILE A 290 19.68 23.65 -48.73
CA ILE A 290 18.70 23.58 -47.64
C ILE A 290 19.16 22.49 -46.67
N LYS A 291 19.45 22.87 -45.42
CA LYS A 291 19.90 21.94 -44.39
C LYS A 291 18.80 21.55 -43.42
N ASP A 292 18.01 22.53 -42.99
CA ASP A 292 16.93 22.33 -42.03
C ASP A 292 15.58 22.79 -42.58
N PHE A 293 14.50 22.34 -41.95
CA PHE A 293 13.13 22.80 -42.25
C PHE A 293 12.95 24.32 -42.17
N LYS A 294 13.81 25.01 -41.40
CA LYS A 294 13.81 26.47 -41.28
C LYS A 294 14.30 27.16 -42.55
N ASP A 295 15.22 26.53 -43.28
CA ASP A 295 15.72 27.06 -44.55
C ASP A 295 14.61 26.98 -45.60
N CYS A 296 13.79 25.93 -45.59
CA CYS A 296 12.59 25.84 -46.43
C CYS A 296 11.65 27.03 -46.20
N PHE A 297 11.44 27.43 -44.93
CA PHE A 297 10.63 28.61 -44.64
C PHE A 297 11.24 29.88 -45.20
N SER A 298 12.58 30.04 -45.14
CA SER A 298 13.27 31.20 -45.71
C SER A 298 13.17 31.32 -47.23
N PHE A 299 12.97 30.20 -47.94
CA PHE A 299 12.71 30.21 -49.39
C PHE A 299 11.29 30.67 -49.73
N VAL A 300 10.32 30.39 -48.84
CA VAL A 300 8.90 30.67 -49.08
C VAL A 300 8.52 32.05 -48.54
N THR A 301 9.26 32.58 -47.57
CA THR A 301 9.01 33.89 -46.98
C THR A 301 9.92 34.97 -47.54
N CYS A 302 9.43 36.21 -47.57
CA CYS A 302 10.23 37.38 -47.89
C CYS A 302 11.44 37.52 -46.94
N LYS A 303 12.50 38.20 -47.41
CA LYS A 303 13.74 38.44 -46.64
C LYS A 303 13.48 39.12 -45.27
N THR A 304 12.42 39.93 -45.17
CA THR A 304 11.89 40.50 -43.92
C THR A 304 10.48 39.97 -43.67
N ALA A 305 10.37 38.80 -43.05
CA ALA A 305 9.10 38.13 -42.84
C ALA A 305 8.23 38.87 -41.79
N GLN A 306 7.08 39.39 -42.23
CA GLN A 306 6.00 39.85 -41.35
C GLN A 306 4.93 38.77 -41.17
N ALA A 307 4.05 38.88 -40.17
CA ALA A 307 2.99 37.89 -39.93
C ALA A 307 2.11 37.63 -41.18
N THR A 308 1.88 38.68 -41.99
CA THR A 308 1.16 38.62 -43.27
C THR A 308 1.89 37.80 -44.34
N CYS A 309 3.23 37.72 -44.29
CA CYS A 309 4.03 36.94 -45.22
C CYS A 309 3.78 35.43 -45.08
N TYR A 310 3.57 34.94 -43.85
CA TYR A 310 3.22 33.53 -43.59
C TYR A 310 1.81 33.17 -44.09
N LEU A 311 0.95 34.16 -44.29
CA LEU A 311 -0.38 34.02 -44.89
C LEU A 311 -0.39 34.30 -46.39
N ARG A 312 0.78 34.59 -47.00
CA ARG A 312 0.94 35.02 -48.40
C ARG A 312 0.18 36.32 -48.74
N GLU A 313 -0.05 37.14 -47.73
CA GLU A 313 -0.69 38.46 -47.83
C GLU A 313 0.35 39.58 -47.75
N CYS A 314 1.63 39.27 -47.99
CA CYS A 314 2.67 40.27 -48.11
C CYS A 314 2.53 41.05 -49.42
N GLN A 315 2.67 42.37 -49.35
CA GLN A 315 2.75 43.27 -50.52
C GLN A 315 4.12 43.17 -51.19
#